data_AF-A0A1T4W941-F1
#
_entry.id   AF-A0A1T4W941-F1
#
_cell.length_a   1.000
_cell.length_b   1.000
_cell.length_c   1.000
_cell.angle_alpha   90.00
_cell.angle_beta   90.00
_cell.angle_gamma   90.00
#
_symmetry.space_group_name_H-M   'P 1'
#
loop_
_entity.id
_entity.type
_entity.pdbx_description
1 polymer ?
#
loop_
_entity_poly.entity_id
_entity_poly.type
_entity_poly.pdbx_seq_one_letter_code
_entity_poly.pdbx_strand_id
1 'polypeptide(L)'
;MTQVDLSRRESMKKMAIIGGTCAVLSQTPAITSKHQPAAKSDDRVKAAADKFDMTEREQDLFYVMKRNLIHSKKAKDEQIYDFVKLVAENSPKKLDFKVSLASYQNQFYLIEYFIKFIRV
;
A
#
# COMPACT_ATOMS: atom_id res chain seq x y z
N MET A 1 24.77 7.23 30.04
CA MET A 1 23.47 6.77 29.52
C MET A 1 23.42 7.11 28.04
N THR A 2 23.37 6.12 27.16
CA THR A 2 23.20 6.32 25.72
C THR A 2 21.80 6.85 25.46
N GLN A 3 21.71 8.07 24.92
CA GLN A 3 20.45 8.69 24.55
C GLN A 3 19.78 7.82 23.48
N VAL A 4 18.64 7.21 23.82
CA VAL A 4 17.92 6.34 22.90
C VAL A 4 17.36 7.21 21.78
N ASP A 5 17.86 7.02 20.57
CA ASP A 5 17.37 7.69 19.37
C ASP A 5 16.00 7.14 18.99
N LEU A 6 14.95 7.86 19.40
CA LEU A 6 13.55 7.52 19.11
C LEU A 6 13.24 7.62 17.61
N SER A 7 13.88 8.53 16.88
CA SER A 7 13.67 8.71 15.44
C SER A 7 14.16 7.50 14.65
N ARG A 8 15.32 6.98 15.02
CA ARG A 8 15.86 5.73 14.46
C ARG A 8 14.95 4.54 14.75
N ARG A 9 14.37 4.47 15.95
CA ARG A 9 13.45 3.40 16.34
C ARG A 9 12.15 3.43 15.52
N GLU A 10 11.58 4.61 15.27
CA GLU A 10 10.40 4.79 14.43
C GLU A 10 10.67 4.41 12.97
N SER A 11 11.82 4.84 12.43
CA SER A 11 12.25 4.47 11.08
C SER A 11 12.38 2.95 10.92
N MET A 12 13.01 2.27 11.87
CA MET A 12 13.14 0.81 11.85
C MET A 12 11.78 0.10 11.90
N LYS A 13 10.83 0.60 12.70
CA LYS A 13 9.46 0.05 12.75
C LYS A 13 8.75 0.20 11.40
N LYS A 14 8.87 1.37 10.76
CA LYS A 14 8.32 1.59 9.42
C LYS A 14 8.92 0.62 8.41
N MET A 15 10.24 0.45 8.40
CA MET A 15 10.90 -0.51 7.50
C MET A 15 10.47 -1.96 7.75
N ALA A 16 10.27 -2.36 9.00
CA ALA A 16 9.74 -3.70 9.31
C ALA A 16 8.31 -3.90 8.76
N ILE A 17 7.46 -2.87 8.86
CA ILE A 17 6.11 -2.88 8.30
C ILE A 17 6.14 -2.98 6.76
N ILE A 18 7.01 -2.19 6.11
CA ILE A 18 7.19 -2.24 4.66
C ILE A 18 7.68 -3.63 4.23
N GLY A 19 8.68 -4.19 4.91
CA GLY A 19 9.19 -5.53 4.62
C GLY A 19 8.11 -6.61 4.74
N GLY A 20 7.28 -6.53 5.80
CA GLY A 20 6.14 -7.44 5.98
C GLY A 20 5.08 -7.29 4.87
N THR A 21 4.84 -6.06 4.43
CA THR A 21 3.93 -5.77 3.31
C THR A 21 4.45 -6.40 2.02
N CYS A 22 5.72 -6.15 1.68
CA CYS A 22 6.36 -6.71 0.48
C CYS A 22 6.36 -8.25 0.50
N ALA A 23 6.60 -8.86 1.67
CA ALA A 23 6.57 -10.31 1.83
C ALA A 23 5.19 -10.89 1.49
N VAL A 24 4.11 -10.30 2.03
CA VAL A 24 2.74 -10.75 1.72
C VAL A 24 2.44 -10.62 0.24
N LEU A 25 2.80 -9.50 -0.39
CA LEU A 25 2.56 -9.30 -1.82
C LEU A 25 3.34 -10.30 -2.69
N SER A 26 4.57 -10.64 -2.29
CA SER A 26 5.43 -11.57 -3.01
C SER A 26 5.01 -13.04 -2.91
N GLN A 27 4.28 -13.43 -1.86
CA GLN A 27 3.88 -14.82 -1.63
C GLN A 27 2.65 -15.25 -2.40
N THR A 28 2.05 -14.35 -3.19
CA THR A 28 0.83 -14.66 -3.96
C THR A 28 1.18 -15.67 -5.05
N PRO A 29 0.74 -16.95 -4.98
CA PRO A 29 0.75 -17.81 -6.15
C PRO A 29 -0.12 -17.11 -7.20
N ALA A 30 0.17 -17.28 -8.49
CA ALA A 30 -0.75 -16.87 -9.55
C ALA A 30 -2.05 -17.69 -9.42
N ILE A 31 -2.90 -17.34 -8.45
CA ILE A 31 -4.25 -17.82 -8.35
C ILE A 31 -4.87 -17.33 -9.64
N THR A 32 -5.24 -18.27 -10.51
CA THR A 32 -6.15 -18.07 -11.64
C THR A 32 -7.48 -17.56 -11.08
N SER A 33 -7.48 -16.31 -10.65
CA SER A 33 -8.64 -15.59 -10.15
C SER A 33 -9.54 -15.44 -11.36
N LYS A 34 -10.65 -16.20 -11.35
CA LYS A 34 -11.74 -16.00 -12.31
C LYS A 34 -12.13 -14.53 -12.25
N HIS A 35 -11.73 -13.81 -13.29
CA HIS A 35 -12.12 -12.46 -13.67
C HIS A 35 -12.89 -11.71 -12.57
N GLN A 36 -12.17 -11.11 -11.63
CA GLN A 36 -12.76 -9.98 -10.92
C GLN A 36 -12.98 -8.89 -11.98
N PRO A 37 -14.20 -8.34 -12.10
CA PRO A 37 -14.44 -7.25 -13.03
C PRO A 37 -13.48 -6.12 -12.67
N ALA A 38 -12.75 -5.63 -13.69
CA ALA A 38 -11.93 -4.42 -13.56
C ALA A 38 -12.81 -3.36 -12.90
N ALA A 39 -12.48 -3.02 -11.65
CA ALA A 39 -13.32 -2.15 -10.86
C ALA A 39 -13.36 -0.80 -11.56
N LYS A 40 -14.56 -0.37 -11.99
CA LYS A 40 -14.79 0.93 -12.65
C LYS A 40 -14.00 2.00 -11.91
N SER A 41 -13.15 2.74 -12.63
CA SER A 41 -12.36 3.82 -12.02
C SER A 41 -13.32 4.81 -11.38
N ASP A 42 -13.29 4.89 -10.06
CA ASP A 42 -14.01 5.94 -9.35
C ASP A 42 -13.27 7.26 -9.60
N ASP A 43 -13.94 8.22 -10.25
CA ASP A 43 -13.36 9.52 -10.62
C ASP A 43 -12.73 10.24 -9.43
N ARG A 44 -13.23 9.97 -8.21
CA ARG A 44 -12.67 10.52 -6.96
C ARG A 44 -11.30 9.96 -6.62
N VAL A 45 -11.07 8.69 -6.94
CA VAL A 45 -9.77 8.03 -6.72
C VAL A 45 -8.77 8.50 -7.75
N LYS A 46 -9.20 8.68 -9.00
CA LYS A 46 -8.36 9.23 -10.08
C LYS A 46 -7.92 10.66 -9.78
N ALA A 47 -8.86 11.53 -9.41
CA ALA A 47 -8.56 12.91 -9.02
C ALA A 47 -7.63 13.04 -7.80
N ALA A 48 -7.65 12.06 -6.88
CA ALA A 48 -6.72 12.02 -5.75
C ALA A 48 -5.33 11.56 -6.18
N ALA A 49 -5.24 10.61 -7.12
CA ALA A 49 -3.97 10.17 -7.68
C ALA A 49 -3.29 11.28 -8.50
N ASP A 50 -4.06 12.05 -9.28
CA ASP A 50 -3.55 13.16 -10.10
C ASP A 50 -2.91 14.31 -9.28
N LYS A 51 -3.14 14.35 -7.95
CA LYS A 51 -2.50 15.33 -7.05
C LYS A 51 -1.03 15.01 -6.76
N PHE A 52 -0.60 13.78 -6.99
CA PHE A 52 0.74 13.33 -6.67
C PHE A 52 1.42 12.81 -7.93
N ASP A 53 2.69 13.13 -8.09
CA ASP A 53 3.51 12.57 -9.18
C ASP A 53 3.84 11.11 -8.86
N MET A 54 2.94 10.21 -9.29
CA MET A 54 3.03 8.77 -9.05
C MET A 54 3.36 8.01 -10.33
N THR A 55 4.28 7.06 -10.22
CA THR A 55 4.51 6.01 -11.22
C THR A 55 3.29 5.09 -11.35
N GLU A 56 3.16 4.37 -12.46
CA GLU A 56 2.06 3.42 -12.68
C GLU A 56 1.95 2.38 -11.54
N ARG A 57 3.09 1.91 -11.04
CA ARG A 57 3.14 0.94 -9.93
C ARG A 57 2.59 1.51 -8.62
N GLU A 58 2.87 2.78 -8.35
CA GLU A 58 2.34 3.47 -7.17
C GLU A 58 0.84 3.72 -7.35
N GLN A 59 0.40 4.11 -8.55
CA GLN A 59 -1.02 4.31 -8.84
C GLN A 59 -1.85 3.04 -8.60
N ASP A 60 -1.34 1.88 -8.98
CA ASP A 60 -2.02 0.59 -8.76
C ASP A 60 -2.27 0.31 -7.27
N LEU A 61 -1.24 0.51 -6.45
CA LEU A 61 -1.32 0.37 -4.99
C LEU A 61 -2.23 1.44 -4.38
N PHE A 62 -2.07 2.69 -4.79
CA PHE A 62 -2.83 3.83 -4.29
C PHE A 62 -4.32 3.66 -4.57
N TYR A 63 -4.67 3.18 -5.78
CA TYR A 63 -6.06 2.95 -6.16
C TYR A 63 -6.73 1.91 -5.25
N VAL A 64 -6.06 0.77 -5.03
CA VAL A 64 -6.57 -0.30 -4.15
C VAL A 64 -6.72 0.21 -2.72
N MET A 65 -5.72 0.92 -2.21
CA MET A 65 -5.74 1.53 -0.87
C MET A 65 -6.89 2.52 -0.71
N LYS A 66 -6.99 3.48 -1.63
CA LYS A 66 -7.98 4.55 -1.54
C LYS A 66 -9.39 4.04 -1.68
N ARG A 67 -9.62 3.03 -2.52
CA ARG A 67 -10.92 2.35 -2.64
C ARG A 67 -11.32 1.67 -1.34
N ASN A 68 -10.41 0.92 -0.71
CA ASN A 68 -10.69 0.26 0.57
C ASN A 68 -10.89 1.24 1.73
N LEU A 69 -10.32 2.44 1.61
CA LEU A 69 -10.39 3.51 2.62
C LEU A 69 -11.33 4.66 2.25
N ILE A 70 -12.18 4.50 1.22
CA ILE A 70 -12.95 5.61 0.65
C ILE A 70 -13.89 6.29 1.66
N HIS A 71 -14.39 5.52 2.63
CA HIS A 71 -15.26 6.01 3.71
C HIS A 71 -14.51 6.30 5.01
N SER A 72 -13.18 6.11 5.04
CA SER A 72 -12.37 6.41 6.20
C SER A 72 -12.21 7.92 6.36
N LYS A 73 -12.62 8.44 7.53
CA LYS A 73 -12.35 9.83 7.92
C LYS A 73 -10.96 10.03 8.55
N LYS A 74 -10.22 8.93 8.79
CA LYS A 74 -8.95 8.94 9.54
C LYS A 74 -7.72 8.84 8.65
N ALA A 75 -7.86 8.25 7.46
CA ALA A 75 -6.75 8.09 6.53
C ALA A 75 -6.67 9.32 5.62
N LYS A 76 -5.53 10.02 5.66
CA LYS A 76 -5.26 11.14 4.75
C LYS A 76 -4.60 10.64 3.46
N ASP A 77 -4.81 11.37 2.36
CA ASP A 77 -4.27 10.98 1.06
C ASP A 77 -2.75 11.00 1.04
N GLU A 78 -2.13 11.96 1.74
CA GLU A 78 -0.68 12.07 1.88
C GLU A 78 -0.08 10.86 2.62
N GLN A 79 -0.77 10.37 3.66
CA GLN A 79 -0.33 9.18 4.40
C GLN A 79 -0.41 7.91 3.55
N ILE A 80 -1.45 7.81 2.72
CA ILE A 80 -1.61 6.70 1.78
C ILE A 80 -0.50 6.79 0.73
N TYR A 81 -0.23 7.98 0.17
CA TYR A 81 0.84 8.22 -0.79
C TYR A 81 2.22 7.83 -0.24
N ASP A 82 2.59 8.31 0.96
CA ASP A 82 3.88 8.01 1.59
C ASP A 82 4.06 6.49 1.80
N PHE A 83 3.01 5.82 2.27
CA PHE A 83 3.04 4.37 2.45
C PHE A 83 3.20 3.64 1.11
N VAL A 84 2.41 4.01 0.10
CA VAL A 84 2.43 3.40 -1.23
C VAL A 84 3.79 3.56 -1.89
N LYS A 85 4.38 4.76 -1.82
CA LYS A 85 5.71 5.06 -2.34
C LYS A 85 6.77 4.15 -1.72
N LEU A 86 6.79 4.06 -0.40
CA LEU A 86 7.73 3.19 0.31
C LEU A 86 7.54 1.70 -0.05
N VAL A 87 6.30 1.24 -0.16
CA VAL A 87 6.02 -0.15 -0.59
C VAL A 87 6.50 -0.37 -2.03
N ALA A 88 6.21 0.56 -2.95
CA ALA A 88 6.60 0.44 -4.35
C ALA A 88 8.13 0.42 -4.54
N GLU A 89 8.84 1.30 -3.83
CA GLU A 89 10.30 1.43 -3.84
C GLU A 89 11.01 0.17 -3.30
N ASN A 90 10.45 -0.44 -2.25
CA ASN A 90 11.05 -1.60 -1.58
C ASN A 90 10.56 -2.95 -2.12
N SER A 91 9.58 -2.94 -3.02
CA SER A 91 9.08 -4.16 -3.65
C SER A 91 9.91 -4.56 -4.88
N PRO A 92 9.96 -5.86 -5.25
CA PRO A 92 10.61 -6.29 -6.47
C PRO A 92 10.06 -5.57 -7.71
N LYS A 93 10.93 -5.06 -8.59
CA LYS A 93 10.54 -4.32 -9.82
C LYS A 93 9.68 -5.12 -10.81
N LYS A 94 9.69 -6.45 -10.71
CA LYS A 94 8.87 -7.36 -11.53
C LYS A 94 7.53 -7.72 -10.89
N LEU A 95 7.30 -7.31 -9.63
CA LEU A 95 6.06 -7.58 -8.93
C LEU A 95 4.92 -6.80 -9.61
N ASP A 96 3.88 -7.53 -10.00
CA ASP A 96 2.64 -6.97 -10.52
C ASP A 96 1.66 -6.78 -9.35
N PHE A 97 1.42 -5.53 -8.98
CA PHE A 97 0.52 -5.20 -7.87
C PHE A 97 -0.94 -5.46 -8.21
N LYS A 98 -1.37 -5.35 -9.48
CA LYS A 98 -2.75 -5.66 -9.89
C LYS A 98 -3.06 -7.14 -9.65
N VAL A 99 -2.12 -8.02 -9.99
CA VAL A 99 -2.26 -9.46 -9.74
C VAL A 99 -2.16 -9.78 -8.25
N SER A 100 -1.16 -9.22 -7.57
CA SER A 100 -0.91 -9.50 -6.15
C SER A 100 -2.06 -9.02 -5.24
N LEU A 101 -2.76 -7.97 -5.64
CA LEU A 101 -3.88 -7.39 -4.90
C LEU A 101 -5.24 -7.83 -5.44
N ALA A 102 -5.31 -8.82 -6.34
CA ALA A 102 -6.58 -9.36 -6.80
C ALA A 102 -7.36 -10.09 -5.68
N SER A 103 -6.68 -10.61 -4.67
CA SER A 103 -7.33 -11.27 -3.53
C SER A 103 -7.72 -10.27 -2.44
N TYR A 104 -8.96 -10.37 -1.92
CA TYR A 104 -9.37 -9.56 -0.78
C TYR A 104 -8.47 -9.76 0.44
N GLN A 105 -7.95 -10.97 0.64
CA GLN A 105 -7.04 -11.26 1.74
C GLN A 105 -5.75 -10.41 1.67
N ASN A 106 -5.13 -10.30 0.50
CA ASN A 106 -3.94 -9.46 0.33
C ASN A 106 -4.26 -7.97 0.48
N GLN A 107 -5.44 -7.54 0.02
CA GLN A 107 -5.93 -6.18 0.28
C GLN A 107 -6.12 -5.93 1.79
N PHE A 108 -6.70 -6.87 2.53
CA PHE A 108 -6.86 -6.75 3.99
C PHE A 108 -5.52 -6.65 4.69
N TYR A 109 -4.53 -7.48 4.34
CA TYR A 109 -3.18 -7.38 4.90
C TYR A 109 -2.51 -6.05 4.57
N LEU A 110 -2.67 -5.56 3.34
CA LEU A 110 -2.15 -4.25 2.94
C LEU A 110 -2.73 -3.13 3.83
N ILE A 111 -4.04 -3.16 4.08
CA ILE A 111 -4.70 -2.20 4.97
C ILE A 111 -4.25 -2.36 6.42
N GLU A 112 -4.06 -3.59 6.91
CA GLU A 112 -3.55 -3.84 8.25
C GLU A 112 -2.15 -3.24 8.44
N TYR A 113 -1.25 -3.43 7.47
CA TYR A 113 0.08 -2.83 7.49
C TYR A 113 0.04 -1.31 7.40
N PHE A 114 -0.86 -0.75 6.58
CA PHE A 114 -1.07 0.69 6.54
C PHE A 114 -1.53 1.26 7.90
N ILE A 115 -2.48 0.59 8.58
CA ILE A 115 -2.93 1.01 9.92
C ILE A 115 -1.77 0.97 10.91
N LYS A 116 -0.89 -0.03 10.82
CA LYS A 116 0.34 -0.08 11.64
C LYS A 116 1.26 1.09 11.28
N PHE A 117 1.44 1.39 10.00
CA PHE A 117 2.33 2.44 9.51
C PHE A 117 1.95 3.84 10.03
N ILE A 118 0.65 4.19 10.00
CA ILE A 118 0.18 5.51 10.46
C ILE A 118 0.16 5.67 12.00
N ARG A 119 0.29 4.56 12.73
CA ARG A 119 0.32 4.53 14.21
C ARG A 119 1.74 4.49 14.77
N VAL A 120 2.75 4.34 13.92
CA VAL A 120 4.16 4.52 14.30
C VAL A 120 4.46 6.00 14.38
#